data_AF-A0A212IT80-F1
#
_entry.id   AF-A0A212IT80-F1
#
_cell.length_a   1.000
_cell.length_b   1.000
_cell.length_c   1.000
_cell.angle_alpha   90.00
_cell.angle_beta   90.00
_cell.angle_gamma   90.00
#
_symmetry.space_group_name_H-M   'P 1'
#
loop_
_entity.id
_entity.type
_entity.pdbx_description
1 polymer ?
#
loop_
_entity_poly.entity_id
_entity_poly.type
_entity_poly.pdbx_seq_one_letter_code
_entity_poly.pdbx_strand_id
1 'polypeptide(L)'
;MNWINVFENIGFFTVGATGISGIIIYLFKKIFEQQISLYKEKSIYRFSKVYTDRLDIIREVYRRLVKAEYSIEILMRPITIGERKSEEELENEAYRDYTSLFQYYQENEIIFEDDTITLINDIKNRFDKVWKSYNSMKFMETARGSEPWAKSIENSISVYEEEIINEIPKLKKLLKKQFQKEFDLLQA
;
A
#
# COMPACT_ATOMS: atom_id res chain seq x y z
N MET A 1 39.00 18.91 70.67
CA MET A 1 38.17 18.15 69.71
C MET A 1 39.00 16.96 69.25
N ASN A 2 38.60 15.74 69.61
CA ASN A 2 39.43 14.55 69.43
C ASN A 2 39.25 14.03 68.00
N TRP A 3 40.04 14.58 67.07
CA TRP A 3 39.93 14.34 65.61
C TRP A 3 40.10 12.87 65.22
N ILE A 4 40.71 12.05 66.07
CA ILE A 4 40.92 10.61 65.87
C ILE A 4 39.58 9.84 65.86
N ASN A 5 38.64 10.18 66.75
CA ASN A 5 37.31 9.55 66.81
C ASN A 5 36.42 9.88 65.60
N VAL A 6 36.71 10.98 64.89
CA VAL A 6 36.00 11.37 63.68
C VAL A 6 36.46 10.50 62.50
N PHE A 7 37.76 10.22 62.40
CA PHE A 7 38.32 9.38 61.35
C PHE A 7 37.98 7.88 61.52
N GLU A 8 37.95 7.36 62.75
CA GLU A 8 37.54 5.96 63.00
C GLU A 8 36.06 5.69 62.64
N ASN A 9 35.17 6.65 62.91
CA ASN A 9 33.75 6.53 62.54
C ASN A 9 33.50 6.70 61.03
N ILE A 10 34.27 7.54 60.34
CA ILE A 10 34.20 7.66 58.87
C ILE A 10 34.73 6.39 58.20
N GLY A 11 35.77 5.76 58.76
CA GLY A 11 36.32 4.48 58.25
C GLY A 11 35.29 3.35 58.25
N PHE A 12 34.48 3.22 59.32
CA PHE A 12 33.42 2.19 59.41
C PHE A 12 32.20 2.48 58.52
N PHE A 13 31.82 3.75 58.32
CA PHE A 13 30.76 4.12 57.38
C PHE A 13 31.14 3.89 55.91
N THR A 14 32.43 4.01 55.57
CA THR A 14 32.91 3.86 54.18
C THR A 14 32.95 2.40 53.71
N VAL A 15 33.24 1.45 54.62
CA VAL A 15 33.24 0.01 54.31
C VAL A 15 31.81 -0.53 54.19
N GLY A 16 30.85 0.00 54.96
CA GLY A 16 29.42 -0.33 54.81
C GLY A 16 28.78 0.32 53.56
N ALA A 17 29.19 1.54 53.22
CA ALA A 17 28.65 2.28 52.07
C ALA A 17 29.09 1.71 50.72
N THR A 18 30.30 1.15 50.59
CA THR A 18 30.79 0.58 49.33
C THR A 18 30.03 -0.69 48.92
N GLY A 19 29.67 -1.56 49.86
CA GLY A 19 28.86 -2.75 49.60
C GLY A 19 27.41 -2.44 49.23
N ILE A 20 26.77 -1.52 49.98
CA ILE A 20 25.37 -1.10 49.73
C ILE A 20 25.27 -0.30 48.42
N SER A 21 26.25 0.55 48.12
CA SER A 21 26.29 1.31 46.86
C SER A 21 26.41 0.38 45.65
N GLY A 22 27.24 -0.66 45.73
CA GLY A 22 27.37 -1.65 44.64
C GLY A 22 26.07 -2.41 44.37
N ILE A 23 25.35 -2.83 45.42
CA ILE A 23 24.06 -3.51 45.30
C ILE A 23 23.00 -2.58 44.72
N ILE A 24 22.93 -1.33 45.19
CA ILE A 24 22.00 -0.32 44.68
C ILE A 24 22.29 -0.02 43.20
N ILE A 25 23.55 0.24 42.84
CA ILE A 25 23.97 0.50 41.45
C ILE A 25 23.66 -0.71 40.55
N TYR A 26 23.90 -1.93 41.02
CA TYR A 26 23.58 -3.16 40.28
C TYR A 26 22.07 -3.31 40.05
N LEU A 27 21.25 -3.08 41.08
CA LEU A 27 19.78 -3.14 40.96
C LEU A 27 19.25 -2.06 40.01
N PHE A 28 19.75 -0.82 40.11
CA PHE A 28 19.39 0.25 39.17
C PHE A 28 19.80 -0.09 37.74
N LYS A 29 21.02 -0.57 37.52
CA LYS A 29 21.51 -0.99 36.20
C LYS A 29 20.62 -2.09 35.62
N LYS A 30 20.27 -3.10 36.41
CA LYS A 30 19.42 -4.22 35.98
C LYS A 30 17.99 -3.77 35.63
N ILE A 31 17.38 -2.90 36.44
CA ILE A 31 16.05 -2.32 36.16
C ILE A 31 16.11 -1.49 34.87
N PHE A 32 17.16 -0.70 34.69
CA PHE A 32 17.33 0.15 33.52
C PHE A 32 17.56 -0.65 32.24
N GLU A 33 18.41 -1.69 32.29
CA GLU A 33 18.64 -2.62 31.18
C GLU A 33 17.37 -3.36 30.78
N GLN A 34 16.57 -3.81 31.76
CA GLN A 34 15.28 -4.46 31.50
C GLN A 34 14.26 -3.51 30.88
N GLN A 35 14.20 -2.25 31.32
CA GLN A 35 13.34 -1.26 30.67
C GLN A 35 13.81 -0.99 29.23
N ILE A 36 15.12 -0.81 29.00
CA ILE A 36 15.67 -0.62 27.65
C ILE A 36 15.35 -1.81 26.76
N SER A 37 15.47 -3.05 27.24
CA SER A 37 15.18 -4.24 26.44
C SER A 37 13.69 -4.30 26.07
N LEU A 38 12.80 -3.99 27.01
CA LEU A 38 11.35 -3.93 26.76
C LEU A 38 10.99 -2.81 25.77
N TYR A 39 11.60 -1.63 25.88
CA TYR A 39 11.40 -0.54 24.91
C TYR A 39 11.94 -0.90 23.53
N LYS A 40 13.12 -1.53 23.46
CA LYS A 40 13.69 -2.03 22.21
C LYS A 40 12.78 -3.08 21.58
N GLU A 41 12.37 -4.09 22.32
CA GLU A 41 11.48 -5.15 21.84
C GLU A 41 10.13 -4.58 21.37
N LYS A 42 9.53 -3.67 22.15
CA LYS A 42 8.29 -2.97 21.76
C LYS A 42 8.48 -2.11 20.52
N SER A 43 9.61 -1.44 20.38
CA SER A 43 9.92 -0.61 19.19
C SER A 43 10.14 -1.47 17.95
N ILE A 44 10.88 -2.58 18.07
CA ILE A 44 11.10 -3.56 17.01
C ILE A 44 9.77 -4.20 16.60
N TYR A 45 8.94 -4.59 17.56
CA TYR A 45 7.61 -5.14 17.30
C TYR A 45 6.71 -4.12 16.59
N ARG A 46 6.65 -2.87 17.06
CA ARG A 46 5.86 -1.81 16.42
C ARG A 46 6.34 -1.56 15.00
N PHE A 47 7.64 -1.47 14.79
CA PHE A 47 8.23 -1.30 13.46
C PHE A 47 7.90 -2.49 12.55
N SER A 48 8.09 -3.71 13.04
CA SER A 48 7.74 -4.93 12.30
C SER A 48 6.27 -4.97 11.93
N LYS A 49 5.37 -4.61 12.87
CA LYS A 49 3.94 -4.60 12.61
C LYS A 49 3.56 -3.55 11.56
N VAL A 50 4.03 -2.31 11.71
CA VAL A 50 3.80 -1.23 10.74
C VAL A 50 4.30 -1.62 9.35
N TYR A 51 5.47 -2.24 9.27
CA TYR A 51 6.04 -2.73 8.02
C TYR A 51 5.17 -3.83 7.39
N THR A 52 4.74 -4.82 8.18
CA THR A 52 3.81 -5.87 7.72
C THR A 52 2.48 -5.29 7.25
N ASP A 53 1.88 -4.37 8.01
CA ASP A 53 0.60 -3.74 7.67
C ASP A 53 0.71 -2.98 6.32
N ARG A 54 1.82 -2.24 6.10
CA ARG A 54 2.08 -1.57 4.81
C ARG A 54 2.19 -2.56 3.65
N LEU A 55 2.94 -3.66 3.84
CA LEU A 55 3.08 -4.71 2.83
C LEU A 55 1.75 -5.35 2.46
N ASP A 56 0.89 -5.59 3.45
CA ASP A 56 -0.43 -6.19 3.24
C ASP A 56 -1.34 -5.26 2.44
N ILE A 57 -1.35 -3.96 2.75
CA ILE A 57 -2.10 -2.95 2.00
C ILE A 57 -1.62 -2.89 0.55
N ILE A 58 -0.31 -2.85 0.32
CA ILE A 58 0.27 -2.80 -1.04
C ILE A 58 -0.08 -4.03 -1.85
N ARG A 59 0.03 -5.21 -1.24
CA ARG A 59 -0.36 -6.47 -1.88
C ARG A 59 -1.83 -6.43 -2.27
N GLU A 60 -2.67 -5.91 -1.40
CA GLU A 60 -4.10 -5.81 -1.63
C GLU A 60 -4.45 -4.80 -2.73
N VAL A 61 -3.82 -3.61 -2.75
CA VAL A 61 -3.97 -2.64 -3.85
C VAL A 61 -3.55 -3.25 -5.18
N TYR A 62 -2.37 -3.89 -5.24
CA TYR A 62 -1.89 -4.51 -6.47
C TYR A 62 -2.80 -5.65 -6.94
N ARG A 63 -3.32 -6.46 -6.01
CA ARG A 63 -4.29 -7.51 -6.31
C ARG A 63 -5.59 -6.95 -6.89
N ARG A 64 -6.13 -5.87 -6.31
CA ARG A 64 -7.34 -5.20 -6.82
C ARG A 64 -7.10 -4.57 -8.19
N LEU A 65 -5.91 -4.01 -8.42
CA LEU A 65 -5.51 -3.50 -9.73
C LEU A 65 -5.52 -4.56 -10.82
N VAL A 66 -4.94 -5.73 -10.54
CA VAL A 66 -4.95 -6.85 -11.50
C VAL A 66 -6.37 -7.29 -11.84
N LYS A 67 -7.28 -7.29 -10.85
CA LYS A 67 -8.69 -7.63 -11.09
C LYS A 67 -9.40 -6.58 -11.93
N ALA A 68 -9.25 -5.30 -11.58
CA ALA A 68 -9.88 -4.19 -12.29
C ALA A 68 -9.41 -4.11 -13.76
N GLU A 69 -8.11 -4.30 -14.01
CA GLU A 69 -7.54 -4.36 -15.36
C GLU A 69 -8.15 -5.50 -16.18
N TYR A 70 -8.25 -6.69 -15.58
CA TYR A 70 -8.81 -7.86 -16.26
C TYR A 70 -10.31 -7.69 -16.58
N SER A 71 -11.10 -7.22 -15.61
CA SER A 71 -12.55 -7.05 -15.82
C SER A 71 -12.87 -5.94 -16.80
N ILE A 72 -12.12 -4.82 -16.79
CA ILE A 72 -12.31 -3.77 -17.79
C ILE A 72 -11.84 -4.20 -19.19
N GLU A 73 -10.77 -5.00 -19.28
CA GLU A 73 -10.31 -5.57 -20.56
C GLU A 73 -11.39 -6.44 -21.18
N ILE A 74 -12.04 -7.30 -20.38
CA ILE A 74 -13.15 -8.13 -20.85
C ILE A 74 -14.31 -7.27 -21.33
N LEU A 75 -14.76 -6.31 -20.52
CA LEU A 75 -15.90 -5.45 -20.86
C LEU A 75 -15.69 -4.69 -22.18
N MET A 76 -14.47 -4.21 -22.42
CA MET A 76 -14.15 -3.35 -23.55
C MET A 76 -13.64 -4.10 -24.78
N ARG A 77 -13.47 -5.43 -24.70
CA ARG A 77 -12.90 -6.20 -25.80
C ARG A 77 -13.78 -6.11 -27.04
N PRO A 78 -13.25 -5.73 -28.22
CA PRO A 78 -14.05 -5.60 -29.43
C PRO A 78 -14.69 -6.92 -29.94
N ILE A 79 -14.11 -8.07 -29.57
CA ILE A 79 -14.57 -9.39 -30.00
C ILE A 79 -14.65 -10.29 -28.78
N THR A 80 -15.86 -10.78 -28.48
CA THR A 80 -16.10 -11.76 -27.42
C THR A 80 -16.16 -13.16 -28.03
N ILE A 81 -15.34 -14.10 -27.53
CA ILE A 81 -15.37 -15.50 -27.97
C ILE A 81 -15.81 -16.36 -26.78
N GLY A 82 -17.00 -16.92 -26.87
CA GLY A 82 -17.48 -17.92 -25.90
C GLY A 82 -17.84 -17.37 -24.51
N GLU A 83 -18.13 -16.07 -24.39
CA GLU A 83 -18.54 -15.49 -23.11
C GLU A 83 -19.95 -15.94 -22.70
N ARG A 84 -20.04 -16.50 -21.49
CA ARG A 84 -21.30 -16.96 -20.88
C ARG A 84 -22.01 -15.86 -20.09
N LYS A 85 -21.33 -14.75 -19.79
CA LYS A 85 -21.85 -13.65 -18.99
C LYS A 85 -22.58 -12.66 -19.87
N SER A 86 -23.65 -12.06 -19.35
CA SER A 86 -24.32 -10.94 -20.03
C SER A 86 -23.47 -9.67 -19.97
N GLU A 87 -23.73 -8.73 -20.86
CA GLU A 87 -23.06 -7.41 -20.84
C GLU A 87 -23.26 -6.71 -19.48
N GLU A 88 -24.46 -6.78 -18.91
CA GLU A 88 -24.77 -6.23 -17.58
C GLU A 88 -23.95 -6.89 -16.46
N GLU A 89 -23.74 -8.21 -16.53
CA GLU A 89 -22.89 -8.91 -15.56
C GLU A 89 -21.42 -8.46 -15.66
N LEU A 90 -20.92 -8.28 -16.88
CA LEU A 90 -19.55 -7.79 -17.14
C LEU A 90 -19.37 -6.34 -16.67
N GLU A 91 -20.34 -5.48 -16.96
CA GLU A 91 -20.35 -4.08 -16.53
C GLU A 91 -20.34 -3.96 -15.01
N ASN A 92 -21.22 -4.70 -14.33
CA ASN A 92 -21.30 -4.73 -12.87
C ASN A 92 -20.00 -5.26 -12.24
N GLU A 93 -19.40 -6.29 -12.82
CA GLU A 93 -18.11 -6.83 -12.38
C GLU A 93 -16.98 -5.81 -12.53
N ALA A 94 -16.86 -5.18 -13.70
CA ALA A 94 -15.85 -4.15 -13.96
C ALA A 94 -16.02 -2.95 -13.03
N TYR A 95 -17.26 -2.48 -12.83
CA TYR A 95 -17.55 -1.36 -11.95
C TYR A 95 -17.22 -1.68 -10.48
N ARG A 96 -17.59 -2.87 -10.02
CA ARG A 96 -17.26 -3.36 -8.67
C ARG A 96 -15.75 -3.43 -8.45
N ASP A 97 -15.01 -4.01 -9.39
CA ASP A 97 -13.57 -4.20 -9.24
C ASP A 97 -12.81 -2.86 -9.34
N TYR A 98 -13.22 -1.95 -10.24
CA TYR A 98 -12.75 -0.57 -10.31
C TYR A 98 -12.96 0.16 -8.97
N THR A 99 -14.20 0.15 -8.46
CA THR A 99 -14.56 0.85 -7.22
C THR A 99 -13.81 0.25 -6.03
N SER A 100 -13.73 -1.08 -5.98
CA SER A 100 -13.00 -1.82 -4.96
C SER A 100 -11.54 -1.41 -4.90
N LEU A 101 -10.85 -1.26 -6.04
CA LEU A 101 -9.48 -0.77 -6.09
C LEU A 101 -9.37 0.64 -5.50
N PHE A 102 -10.07 1.61 -6.10
CA PHE A 102 -9.80 3.01 -5.82
C PHE A 102 -10.34 3.46 -4.47
N GLN A 103 -11.43 2.86 -3.98
CA GLN A 103 -11.89 3.09 -2.63
C GLN A 103 -10.87 2.57 -1.60
N TYR A 104 -10.36 1.35 -1.77
CA TYR A 104 -9.39 0.79 -0.84
C TYR A 104 -8.06 1.54 -0.87
N TYR A 105 -7.60 1.95 -2.04
CA TYR A 105 -6.43 2.83 -2.17
C TYR A 105 -6.65 4.14 -1.40
N GLN A 106 -7.77 4.83 -1.63
CA GLN A 106 -8.06 6.13 -1.01
C GLN A 106 -8.16 6.02 0.51
N GLU A 107 -8.77 4.96 1.03
CA GLU A 107 -8.85 4.67 2.47
C GLU A 107 -7.45 4.46 3.11
N ASN A 108 -6.44 4.09 2.31
CA ASN A 108 -5.10 3.78 2.78
C ASN A 108 -4.02 4.70 2.19
N GLU A 109 -4.38 5.80 1.54
CA GLU A 109 -3.45 6.65 0.77
C GLU A 109 -2.23 7.10 1.59
N ILE A 110 -2.42 7.35 2.88
CA ILE A 110 -1.40 7.80 3.84
C ILE A 110 -0.16 6.90 3.93
N ILE A 111 -0.24 5.65 3.50
CA ILE A 111 0.88 4.70 3.60
C ILE A 111 1.83 4.73 2.40
N PHE A 112 1.46 5.43 1.33
CA PHE A 112 2.19 5.47 0.06
C PHE A 112 3.01 6.76 -0.08
N GLU A 113 4.14 6.66 -0.77
CA GLU A 113 4.95 7.82 -1.15
C GLU A 113 4.31 8.59 -2.33
N ASP A 114 4.62 9.88 -2.46
CA ASP A 114 4.05 10.79 -3.48
C ASP A 114 4.18 10.26 -4.93
N ASP A 115 5.32 9.64 -5.24
CA ASP A 115 5.55 9.03 -6.57
C ASP A 115 4.59 7.85 -6.82
N THR A 116 4.33 7.04 -5.78
CA THR A 116 3.40 5.91 -5.84
C THR A 116 1.96 6.41 -5.97
N ILE A 117 1.59 7.44 -5.20
CA ILE A 117 0.30 8.13 -5.29
C ILE A 117 0.07 8.66 -6.70
N THR A 118 1.09 9.30 -7.29
CA THR A 118 1.03 9.82 -8.66
C THR A 118 0.78 8.71 -9.66
N LEU A 119 1.49 7.59 -9.58
CA LEU A 119 1.26 6.44 -10.47
C LEU A 119 -0.14 5.84 -10.33
N ILE A 120 -0.66 5.71 -9.10
CA ILE A 120 -2.01 5.16 -8.89
C ILE A 120 -3.07 6.12 -9.43
N ASN A 121 -2.90 7.43 -9.25
CA ASN A 121 -3.79 8.44 -9.81
C ASN A 121 -3.73 8.48 -11.35
N ASP A 122 -2.56 8.31 -11.93
CA ASP A 122 -2.42 8.18 -13.39
C ASP A 122 -3.19 6.95 -13.88
N ILE A 123 -3.03 5.79 -13.23
CA ILE A 123 -3.81 4.59 -13.54
C ILE A 123 -5.31 4.89 -13.45
N LYS A 124 -5.78 5.56 -12.40
CA LYS A 124 -7.18 5.95 -12.25
C LYS A 124 -7.67 6.78 -13.44
N ASN A 125 -6.91 7.78 -13.86
CA ASN A 125 -7.26 8.63 -14.99
C ASN A 125 -7.41 7.83 -16.29
N ARG A 126 -6.58 6.78 -16.49
CA ARG A 126 -6.71 5.86 -17.64
C ARG A 126 -8.01 5.06 -17.56
N PHE A 127 -8.33 4.48 -16.40
CA PHE A 127 -9.61 3.80 -16.19
C PHE A 127 -10.81 4.73 -16.41
N ASP A 128 -10.73 5.99 -15.97
CA ASP A 128 -11.81 6.96 -16.17
C ASP A 128 -12.02 7.28 -17.66
N LYS A 129 -10.95 7.35 -18.45
CA LYS A 129 -11.04 7.52 -19.92
C LYS A 129 -11.71 6.31 -20.58
N VAL A 130 -11.37 5.11 -20.14
CA VAL A 130 -12.00 3.86 -20.59
C VAL A 130 -13.50 3.86 -20.27
N TRP A 131 -13.89 4.18 -19.04
CA TRP A 131 -15.30 4.25 -18.64
C TRP A 131 -16.10 5.29 -19.43
N LYS A 132 -15.52 6.47 -19.67
CA LYS A 132 -16.16 7.49 -20.52
C LYS A 132 -16.40 6.97 -21.94
N SER A 133 -15.42 6.27 -22.51
CA SER A 133 -15.56 5.67 -23.83
C SER A 133 -16.65 4.59 -23.87
N TYR A 134 -16.66 3.69 -22.89
CA TYR A 134 -17.70 2.67 -22.75
C TYR A 134 -19.10 3.28 -22.68
N ASN A 135 -19.30 4.25 -21.77
CA ASN A 135 -20.58 4.91 -21.58
C ASN A 135 -21.03 5.65 -22.83
N SER A 136 -20.11 6.31 -23.54
CA SER A 136 -20.40 6.97 -24.81
C SER A 136 -20.85 5.98 -25.88
N MET A 137 -20.17 4.84 -26.01
CA MET A 137 -20.54 3.78 -26.93
C MET A 137 -21.93 3.24 -26.61
N LYS A 138 -22.17 2.86 -25.35
CA LYS A 138 -23.44 2.33 -24.87
C LYS A 138 -24.60 3.31 -25.06
N PHE A 139 -24.38 4.60 -24.82
CA PHE A 139 -25.38 5.64 -25.07
C PHE A 139 -25.76 5.73 -26.56
N MET A 140 -24.76 5.64 -27.44
CA MET A 140 -24.95 5.75 -28.89
C MET A 140 -25.64 4.53 -29.51
N GLU A 141 -25.81 3.43 -28.77
CA GLU A 141 -26.58 2.27 -29.24
C GLU A 141 -28.02 2.61 -29.65
N THR A 142 -28.59 3.66 -29.05
CA THR A 142 -29.90 4.20 -29.43
C THR A 142 -29.92 4.79 -30.85
N ALA A 143 -28.75 5.15 -31.39
CA ALA A 143 -28.55 5.73 -32.72
C ALA A 143 -27.76 4.78 -33.65
N ARG A 144 -27.86 3.46 -33.42
CA ARG A 144 -27.14 2.44 -34.18
C ARG A 144 -27.32 2.61 -35.70
N GLY A 145 -26.21 2.50 -36.43
CA GLY A 145 -26.16 2.70 -37.89
C GLY A 145 -25.99 4.15 -38.34
N SER A 146 -25.98 5.12 -37.41
CA SER A 146 -25.63 6.51 -37.70
C SER A 146 -24.12 6.75 -37.71
N GLU A 147 -23.68 7.85 -38.33
CA GLU A 147 -22.28 8.28 -38.30
C GLU A 147 -21.76 8.52 -36.86
N PRO A 148 -22.50 9.20 -35.96
CA PRO A 148 -22.09 9.33 -34.56
C PRO A 148 -21.90 7.99 -33.84
N TRP A 149 -22.76 7.00 -34.10
CA TRP A 149 -22.58 5.66 -33.54
C TRP A 149 -21.30 5.00 -34.05
N ALA A 150 -21.06 5.03 -35.36
CA ALA A 150 -19.83 4.47 -35.94
C ALA A 150 -18.56 5.11 -35.33
N LYS A 151 -18.54 6.44 -35.21
CA LYS A 151 -17.43 7.17 -34.55
C LYS A 151 -17.23 6.77 -33.09
N SER A 152 -18.31 6.49 -32.35
CA SER A 152 -18.21 6.05 -30.96
C SER A 152 -17.59 4.66 -30.82
N ILE A 153 -17.86 3.75 -31.78
CA ILE A 153 -17.26 2.42 -31.83
C ILE A 153 -15.77 2.53 -32.19
N GLU A 154 -15.43 3.32 -33.21
CA GLU A 154 -14.02 3.57 -33.59
C GLU A 154 -13.22 4.17 -32.43
N ASN A 155 -13.78 5.16 -31.73
CA ASN A 155 -13.17 5.73 -30.53
C ASN A 155 -12.99 4.65 -29.44
N SER A 156 -13.99 3.80 -29.22
CA SER A 156 -13.91 2.72 -28.23
C SER A 156 -12.80 1.73 -28.53
N ILE A 157 -12.62 1.33 -29.79
CA ILE A 157 -11.52 0.47 -30.24
C ILE A 157 -10.17 1.17 -30.02
N SER A 158 -10.05 2.44 -30.40
CA SER A 158 -8.82 3.22 -30.19
C SER A 158 -8.47 3.35 -28.70
N VAL A 159 -9.47 3.57 -27.83
CA VAL A 159 -9.28 3.66 -26.38
C VAL A 159 -8.90 2.29 -25.80
N TYR A 160 -9.48 1.20 -26.30
CA TYR A 160 -9.08 -0.16 -25.90
C TYR A 160 -7.59 -0.40 -26.22
N GLU A 161 -7.16 -0.09 -27.44
CA GLU A 161 -5.76 -0.27 -27.84
C GLU A 161 -4.80 0.64 -27.06
N GLU A 162 -5.11 1.92 -26.93
CA GLU A 162 -4.24 2.89 -26.24
C GLU A 162 -4.19 2.63 -24.73
N GLU A 163 -5.35 2.55 -24.09
CA GLU A 163 -5.44 2.61 -22.64
C GLU A 163 -5.35 1.22 -22.00
N ILE A 164 -6.09 0.23 -22.51
CA ILE A 164 -6.17 -1.11 -21.90
C ILE A 164 -4.97 -1.96 -22.30
N ILE A 165 -4.58 -1.95 -23.58
CA ILE A 165 -3.49 -2.81 -24.05
C ILE A 165 -2.11 -2.21 -23.75
N ASN A 166 -1.98 -0.88 -23.76
CA ASN A 166 -0.67 -0.23 -23.65
C ASN A 166 -0.46 0.53 -22.33
N GLU A 167 -1.22 1.60 -22.07
CA GLU A 167 -0.89 2.53 -20.98
C GLU A 167 -1.16 1.96 -19.58
N ILE A 168 -2.31 1.31 -19.33
CA ILE A 168 -2.60 0.69 -18.03
C ILE A 168 -1.56 -0.40 -17.68
N PRO A 169 -1.23 -1.36 -18.57
CA PRO A 169 -0.21 -2.37 -18.29
C PRO A 169 1.19 -1.77 -18.05
N LYS A 170 1.54 -0.70 -18.79
CA LYS A 170 2.80 0.03 -18.62
C LYS A 170 2.87 0.69 -17.24
N LEU A 171 1.84 1.41 -16.82
CA LEU A 171 1.77 2.04 -15.51
C LEU A 171 1.76 1.00 -14.39
N LYS A 172 1.00 -0.10 -14.53
CA LYS A 172 1.03 -1.23 -13.61
C LYS A 172 2.43 -1.82 -13.46
N LYS A 173 3.20 -1.93 -14.55
CA LYS A 173 4.60 -2.41 -14.50
C LYS A 173 5.51 -1.44 -13.76
N LEU A 174 5.31 -0.14 -13.91
CA LEU A 174 6.03 0.88 -13.15
C LEU A 174 5.69 0.79 -11.66
N LEU A 175 4.40 0.73 -11.33
CA LEU A 175 3.91 0.58 -9.95
C LEU A 175 4.47 -0.69 -9.29
N LYS A 176 4.51 -1.81 -10.01
CA LYS A 176 5.13 -3.05 -9.54
C LYS A 176 6.60 -2.83 -9.17
N LYS A 177 7.38 -2.17 -10.03
CA LYS A 177 8.79 -1.89 -9.75
C LYS A 177 8.96 -0.99 -8.53
N GLN A 178 8.08 -0.02 -8.35
CA GLN A 178 8.09 0.87 -7.20
C GLN A 178 7.80 0.11 -5.90
N PHE A 179 6.76 -0.71 -5.86
CA PHE A 179 6.47 -1.58 -4.72
C PHE A 179 7.60 -2.57 -4.41
N GLN A 180 8.27 -3.10 -5.45
CA GLN A 180 9.42 -3.99 -5.25
C GLN A 180 10.61 -3.27 -4.62
N LYS A 181 10.85 -2.01 -5.02
CA LYS A 181 11.95 -1.18 -4.51
C LYS A 181 11.67 -0.66 -3.10
N GLU A 182 10.47 -0.13 -2.84
CA GLU A 182 10.10 0.49 -1.56
C GLU A 182 10.16 -0.49 -0.38
N PHE A 183 10.07 -1.80 -0.66
CA PHE A 183 10.02 -2.85 0.35
C PHE A 183 11.10 -3.93 0.20
N ASP A 184 12.15 -3.67 -0.58
CA ASP A 184 13.24 -4.63 -0.83
C ASP A 184 12.74 -6.06 -1.11
N LEU A 185 11.65 -6.19 -1.89
CA LEU A 185 10.99 -7.48 -2.14
C LEU A 185 11.85 -8.43 -2.99
N LEU A 186 12.90 -7.91 -3.59
CA LEU A 186 13.92 -8.63 -4.34
C LEU A 186 15.25 -8.32 -3.67
N GLN A 187 15.75 -9.24 -2.84
CA GLN A 187 17.14 -9.17 -2.37
C GLN A 187 18.07 -9.27 -3.58
N ALA A 188 19.12 -8.45 -3.60
CA ALA A 188 20.24 -8.58 -4.53
C ALA A 188 21.05 -9.85 -4.26
#